data_AF-A0A7Y1YCA1-F1
#
_entry.id   AF-A0A7Y1YCA1-F1
#
_cell.length_a   1.000
_cell.length_b   1.000
_cell.length_c   1.000
_cell.angle_alpha   90.00
_cell.angle_beta   90.00
_cell.angle_gamma   90.00
#
_symmetry.space_group_name_H-M   'P 1'
#
loop_
_entity.id
_entity.type
_entity.pdbx_description
1 polymer ?
#
loop_
_entity_poly.entity_id
_entity_poly.type
_entity_poly.pdbx_seq_one_letter_code
_entity_poly.pdbx_strand_id
1 'polypeptide(L)'
;MLNPKELDRKIDELFSFRCLPWMVKISNIRRKDKFLAKLKRLQLSIYQLDHSLESNWKVPKKQLKDDWKSINSDLREFGIRKKERERLCRPIRQYERHELRLRRGKTPMDLPMQYLYFYKSCDVKLMRELIYRADDELDLKLSRRDWYTFDLITEVNDDIEDVYEDIHTYNGNRLLFEIHTRGHHSARYLYHEFLSSTLEEFQDRRTGALTKAQKKVKKLTLDIGFETLVLLKKQLKRKKISRISKAIVLKKVY
;
A
#
# COMPACT_ATOMS: atom_id res chain seq x y z
N MET A 1 17.36 -11.53 -4.26
CA MET A 1 16.01 -11.85 -4.75
C MET A 1 15.47 -12.95 -3.86
N LEU A 2 14.28 -12.78 -3.28
CA LEU A 2 13.66 -13.82 -2.43
C LEU A 2 13.47 -15.11 -3.22
N ASN A 3 13.49 -16.26 -2.54
CA ASN A 3 13.14 -17.53 -3.17
C ASN A 3 11.69 -17.46 -3.70
N PRO A 4 11.38 -18.00 -4.89
CA PRO A 4 10.01 -18.03 -5.42
C PRO A 4 8.94 -18.48 -4.42
N LYS A 5 9.24 -19.46 -3.56
CA LYS A 5 8.30 -19.92 -2.51
C LYS A 5 8.06 -18.88 -1.41
N GLU A 6 9.09 -18.14 -1.02
CA GLU A 6 8.97 -17.07 -0.02
C GLU A 6 8.19 -15.90 -0.57
N LEU A 7 8.39 -15.57 -1.85
CA LEU A 7 7.66 -14.51 -2.54
C LEU A 7 6.17 -14.82 -2.67
N ASP A 8 5.82 -16.07 -3.02
CA ASP A 8 4.42 -16.50 -3.10
C ASP A 8 3.74 -16.42 -1.72
N ARG A 9 4.45 -16.84 -0.65
CA ARG A 9 3.96 -16.69 0.74
C ARG A 9 3.74 -15.23 1.12
N LYS A 10 4.69 -14.33 0.81
CA LYS A 10 4.54 -12.88 1.07
C LYS A 10 3.31 -12.31 0.34
N ILE A 11 3.07 -12.70 -0.91
CA ILE A 11 1.88 -12.27 -1.66
C ILE A 11 0.61 -12.79 -0.99
N ASP A 12 0.60 -14.03 -0.50
CA ASP A 12 -0.55 -14.60 0.20
C ASP A 12 -0.85 -13.92 1.54
N GLU A 13 0.20 -13.60 2.31
CA GLU A 13 0.11 -12.83 3.54
C GLU A 13 -0.46 -11.43 3.26
N LEU A 14 0.08 -10.71 2.26
CA LEU A 14 -0.42 -9.41 1.84
C LEU A 14 -1.89 -9.50 1.41
N PHE A 15 -2.25 -10.47 0.57
CA PHE A 15 -3.62 -10.60 0.07
C PHE A 15 -4.62 -10.86 1.20
N SER A 16 -4.21 -11.69 2.16
CA SER A 16 -5.00 -12.00 3.34
C SER A 16 -5.17 -10.77 4.22
N PHE A 17 -4.07 -10.06 4.50
CA PHE A 17 -4.08 -8.81 5.25
C PHE A 17 -4.97 -7.75 4.60
N ARG A 18 -4.87 -7.57 3.28
CA ARG A 18 -5.68 -6.63 2.49
C ARG A 18 -7.09 -7.15 2.20
N CYS A 19 -7.47 -8.33 2.71
CA CYS A 19 -8.80 -8.94 2.58
C CYS A 19 -9.29 -9.16 1.13
N LEU A 20 -8.38 -9.28 0.16
CA LEU A 20 -8.72 -9.49 -1.25
C LEU A 20 -9.41 -10.85 -1.50
N PRO A 21 -8.94 -11.98 -0.93
CA PRO A 21 -9.61 -13.27 -1.10
C PRO A 21 -11.05 -13.26 -0.56
N TRP A 22 -11.29 -12.56 0.55
CA TRP A 22 -12.64 -12.41 1.09
C TRP A 22 -13.56 -11.61 0.15
N MET A 23 -13.04 -10.53 -0.43
CA MET A 23 -13.78 -9.72 -1.40
C MET A 23 -14.15 -10.54 -2.65
N VAL A 24 -13.21 -11.33 -3.20
CA VAL A 24 -13.49 -12.27 -4.29
C VAL A 24 -14.52 -13.33 -3.86
N LYS A 25 -14.44 -13.84 -2.63
CA LYS A 25 -15.38 -14.85 -2.11
C LYS A 25 -16.83 -14.36 -2.12
N ILE A 26 -17.09 -13.12 -1.73
CA ILE A 26 -18.46 -12.55 -1.66
C ILE A 26 -18.99 -12.02 -3.00
N SER A 27 -18.11 -11.90 -4.00
CA SER A 27 -18.49 -11.48 -5.35
C SER A 27 -19.21 -12.60 -6.14
N ASN A 28 -19.81 -12.23 -7.26
CA ASN A 28 -20.41 -13.14 -8.23
C ASN A 28 -19.43 -13.61 -9.33
N ILE A 29 -18.12 -13.34 -9.17
CA ILE A 29 -17.09 -13.70 -10.14
C ILE A 29 -17.07 -15.22 -10.39
N ARG A 30 -17.09 -15.62 -11.66
CA ARG A 30 -16.92 -17.03 -12.07
C ARG A 30 -15.47 -17.48 -11.94
N ARG A 31 -15.24 -18.72 -11.50
CA ARG A 31 -13.90 -19.33 -11.34
C ARG A 31 -13.00 -18.47 -10.44
N LYS A 32 -13.48 -18.18 -9.22
CA LYS A 32 -12.85 -17.31 -8.22
C LYS A 32 -11.36 -17.62 -8.00
N ASP A 33 -10.97 -18.88 -7.93
CA ASP A 33 -9.57 -19.28 -7.74
C ASP A 33 -8.68 -18.86 -8.90
N LYS A 34 -9.16 -19.00 -10.15
CA LYS A 34 -8.45 -18.54 -11.34
C LYS A 34 -8.36 -17.01 -11.37
N PHE A 35 -9.40 -16.30 -10.92
CA PHE A 35 -9.37 -14.85 -10.84
C PHE A 35 -8.35 -14.38 -9.79
N LEU A 36 -8.34 -15.02 -8.61
CA LEU A 36 -7.38 -14.72 -7.54
C LEU A 36 -5.94 -15.00 -7.98
N ALA A 37 -5.69 -16.09 -8.69
CA ALA A 37 -4.37 -16.39 -9.26
C ALA A 37 -3.89 -15.30 -10.24
N LYS A 38 -4.79 -14.76 -11.08
CA LYS A 38 -4.46 -13.62 -11.96
C LYS A 38 -4.11 -12.36 -11.16
N LEU A 39 -4.82 -12.08 -10.06
CA LEU A 39 -4.52 -10.95 -9.19
C LEU A 39 -3.14 -11.11 -8.55
N LYS A 40 -2.80 -12.31 -8.04
CA LYS A 40 -1.48 -12.59 -7.48
C LYS A 40 -0.35 -12.39 -8.49
N ARG A 41 -0.54 -12.84 -9.73
CA ARG A 41 0.44 -12.63 -10.81
C ARG A 41 0.62 -11.15 -11.14
N LEU A 42 -0.47 -10.38 -11.17
CA LEU A 42 -0.39 -8.93 -11.31
C LEU A 42 0.37 -8.29 -10.14
N GLN A 43 0.15 -8.72 -8.90
CA GLN A 43 0.90 -8.23 -7.75
C GLN A 43 2.39 -8.53 -7.87
N LEU A 44 2.73 -9.73 -8.32
CA LEU A 44 4.12 -10.10 -8.58
C LEU A 44 4.78 -9.14 -9.59
N SER A 45 4.11 -8.79 -10.68
CA SER A 45 4.61 -7.81 -11.65
C SER A 45 4.76 -6.40 -11.06
N ILE A 46 3.90 -6.00 -10.13
CA ILE A 46 4.03 -4.71 -9.43
C ILE A 46 5.19 -4.76 -8.42
N TYR A 47 5.36 -5.86 -7.68
CA TYR A 47 6.51 -6.06 -6.80
C TYR A 47 7.85 -6.08 -7.54
N GLN A 48 7.89 -6.57 -8.78
CA GLN A 48 9.10 -6.46 -9.61
C GLN A 48 9.44 -5.00 -9.91
N LEU A 49 8.44 -4.18 -10.27
CA LEU A 49 8.62 -2.74 -10.45
C LEU A 49 9.13 -2.08 -9.16
N ASP A 50 8.51 -2.38 -8.04
CA ASP A 50 8.88 -1.81 -6.74
C ASP A 50 10.30 -2.21 -6.34
N HIS A 51 10.65 -3.50 -6.43
CA HIS A 51 12.00 -3.99 -6.18
C HIS A 51 13.06 -3.32 -7.08
N SER A 52 12.73 -3.06 -8.36
CA SER A 52 13.59 -2.32 -9.28
C SER A 52 13.85 -0.89 -8.77
N LEU A 53 12.85 -0.24 -8.20
CA LEU A 53 12.95 1.09 -7.58
C LEU A 53 13.74 1.03 -6.27
N GLU A 54 13.48 0.08 -5.39
CA GLU A 54 14.10 0.04 -4.06
C GLU A 54 15.57 -0.41 -4.07
N SER A 55 15.95 -1.25 -5.03
CA SER A 55 17.28 -1.87 -5.07
C SER A 55 18.32 -1.04 -5.85
N ASN A 56 17.88 -0.11 -6.69
CA ASN A 56 18.75 0.59 -7.64
C ASN A 56 18.70 2.10 -7.42
N TRP A 57 19.83 2.70 -7.03
CA TRP A 57 19.93 4.17 -6.99
C TRP A 57 19.71 4.80 -8.38
N LYS A 58 20.38 4.26 -9.41
CA LYS A 58 20.14 4.59 -10.82
C LYS A 58 19.30 3.49 -11.46
N VAL A 59 17.99 3.71 -11.57
CA VAL A 59 17.07 2.71 -12.13
C VAL A 59 17.21 2.66 -13.66
N PRO A 60 17.58 1.52 -14.26
CA PRO A 60 17.72 1.41 -15.71
C PRO A 60 16.37 1.60 -16.42
N LYS A 61 16.32 2.51 -17.41
CA LYS A 61 15.09 2.74 -18.21
C LYS A 61 14.55 1.47 -18.88
N LYS A 62 15.46 0.57 -19.29
CA LYS A 62 15.10 -0.71 -19.90
C LYS A 62 14.35 -1.60 -18.90
N GLN A 63 14.83 -1.70 -17.67
CA GLN A 63 14.20 -2.47 -16.60
C GLN A 63 12.79 -1.95 -16.29
N LEU A 64 12.63 -0.64 -16.09
CA LEU A 64 11.29 -0.04 -15.91
C LEU A 64 10.35 -0.34 -17.07
N LYS A 65 10.85 -0.30 -18.31
CA LYS A 65 10.05 -0.62 -19.49
C LYS A 65 9.60 -2.08 -19.48
N ASP A 66 10.47 -3.00 -19.09
CA ASP A 66 10.17 -4.43 -18.99
C ASP A 66 9.18 -4.72 -17.85
N ASP A 67 9.35 -4.10 -16.67
CA ASP A 67 8.41 -4.20 -15.55
C ASP A 67 7.01 -3.71 -15.97
N TRP A 68 6.92 -2.55 -16.62
CA TRP A 68 5.65 -2.03 -17.15
C TRP A 68 5.06 -2.91 -18.25
N LYS A 69 5.87 -3.61 -19.04
CA LYS A 69 5.39 -4.56 -20.05
C LYS A 69 4.70 -5.75 -19.38
N SER A 70 5.26 -6.27 -18.28
CA SER A 70 4.66 -7.34 -17.47
C SER A 70 3.31 -6.93 -16.89
N ILE A 71 3.24 -5.78 -16.19
CA ILE A 71 1.99 -5.23 -15.63
C ILE A 71 0.91 -5.07 -16.71
N ASN A 72 1.28 -4.50 -17.87
CA ASN A 72 0.34 -4.34 -18.98
C ASN A 72 -0.11 -5.68 -19.57
N SER A 73 0.75 -6.69 -19.55
CA SER A 73 0.41 -8.03 -20.01
C SER A 73 -0.59 -8.68 -19.08
N ASP A 74 -0.38 -8.61 -17.77
CA ASP A 74 -1.31 -9.15 -16.78
C ASP A 74 -2.68 -8.49 -16.87
N LEU A 75 -2.73 -7.16 -16.98
CA LEU A 75 -3.99 -6.43 -17.15
C LEU A 75 -4.75 -6.77 -18.42
N ARG A 76 -4.07 -7.19 -19.51
CA ARG A 76 -4.75 -7.71 -20.70
C ARG A 76 -5.51 -9.00 -20.41
N GLU A 77 -5.02 -9.84 -19.51
CA GLU A 77 -5.69 -11.09 -19.15
C GLU A 77 -7.00 -10.89 -18.36
N PHE A 78 -7.22 -9.67 -17.83
CA PHE A 78 -8.50 -9.23 -17.27
C PHE A 78 -9.44 -8.63 -18.33
N GLY A 79 -9.07 -8.65 -19.62
CA GLY A 79 -9.87 -8.08 -20.70
C GLY A 79 -9.84 -6.55 -20.77
N ILE A 80 -8.93 -5.90 -20.06
CA ILE A 80 -8.88 -4.43 -19.97
C ILE A 80 -8.25 -3.85 -21.24
N ARG A 81 -8.91 -2.88 -21.87
CA ARG A 81 -8.42 -2.21 -23.09
C ARG A 81 -7.23 -1.28 -22.80
N LYS A 82 -6.41 -0.98 -23.81
CA LYS A 82 -5.19 -0.17 -23.65
C LYS A 82 -5.42 1.17 -22.95
N LYS A 83 -6.39 1.97 -23.43
CA LYS A 83 -6.75 3.26 -22.86
C LYS A 83 -7.18 3.16 -21.38
N GLU A 84 -7.86 2.08 -21.03
CA GLU A 84 -8.29 1.83 -19.65
C GLU A 84 -7.12 1.40 -18.76
N ARG A 85 -6.19 0.57 -19.26
CA ARG A 85 -4.97 0.21 -18.53
C ARG A 85 -4.16 1.45 -18.17
N GLU A 86 -4.00 2.39 -19.11
CA GLU A 86 -3.32 3.66 -18.86
C GLU A 86 -3.99 4.47 -17.74
N ARG A 87 -5.32 4.51 -17.72
CA ARG A 87 -6.10 5.15 -16.66
C ARG A 87 -5.91 4.46 -15.31
N LEU A 88 -6.06 3.14 -15.27
CA LEU A 88 -5.97 2.32 -14.05
C LEU A 88 -4.57 2.35 -13.44
N CYS A 89 -3.52 2.39 -14.26
CA CYS A 89 -2.13 2.44 -13.81
C CYS A 89 -1.63 3.86 -13.48
N ARG A 90 -2.43 4.90 -13.68
CA ARG A 90 -2.02 6.29 -13.41
C ARG A 90 -1.54 6.49 -11.96
N PRO A 91 -2.19 5.93 -10.92
CA PRO A 91 -1.71 6.01 -9.55
C PRO A 91 -0.36 5.32 -9.33
N ILE A 92 -0.16 4.12 -9.89
CA ILE A 92 1.13 3.41 -9.81
C ILE A 92 2.24 4.24 -10.47
N ARG A 93 1.98 4.83 -11.65
CA ARG A 93 2.93 5.77 -12.30
C ARG A 93 3.18 7.04 -11.49
N GLN A 94 2.21 7.49 -10.71
CA GLN A 94 2.39 8.63 -9.82
C GLN A 94 3.29 8.25 -8.64
N TYR A 95 3.08 7.07 -8.06
CA TYR A 95 3.92 6.55 -6.99
C TYR A 95 5.36 6.27 -7.45
N GLU A 96 5.56 5.63 -8.61
CA GLU A 96 6.88 5.47 -9.25
C GLU A 96 7.62 6.82 -9.36
N ARG A 97 6.90 7.89 -9.76
CA ARG A 97 7.48 9.24 -9.83
C ARG A 97 7.85 9.80 -8.45
N HIS A 98 7.13 9.48 -7.40
CA HIS A 98 7.49 9.88 -6.03
C HIS A 98 8.77 9.19 -5.58
N GLU A 99 8.88 7.88 -5.76
CA GLU A 99 10.08 7.10 -5.45
C GLU A 99 11.30 7.60 -6.23
N LEU A 100 11.15 7.86 -7.54
CA LEU A 100 12.25 8.42 -8.35
C LEU A 100 12.67 9.84 -7.91
N ARG A 101 11.78 10.63 -7.30
CA ARG A 101 12.12 11.97 -6.80
C ARG A 101 12.94 11.94 -5.51
N LEU A 102 12.94 10.84 -4.75
CA LEU A 102 13.82 10.66 -3.58
C LEU A 102 15.30 10.83 -3.97
N ARG A 103 15.68 10.37 -5.17
CA ARG A 103 17.03 10.49 -5.74
C ARG A 103 17.43 11.93 -6.08
N ARG A 104 16.48 12.86 -6.04
CA ARG A 104 16.67 14.28 -6.31
C ARG A 104 16.52 15.13 -5.05
N GLY A 105 16.67 14.50 -3.88
CA GLY A 105 16.57 15.16 -2.57
C GLY A 105 15.16 15.58 -2.17
N LYS A 106 14.12 15.09 -2.86
CA LYS A 106 12.73 15.24 -2.38
C LYS A 106 12.44 14.19 -1.32
N THR A 107 11.53 14.50 -0.41
CA THR A 107 11.21 13.61 0.70
C THR A 107 9.72 13.23 0.69
N PRO A 108 9.33 12.09 1.29
CA PRO A 108 7.92 11.76 1.48
C PRO A 108 7.18 12.78 2.37
N MET A 109 7.92 13.56 3.16
CA MET A 109 7.36 14.64 4.00
C MET A 109 6.89 15.85 3.19
N ASP A 110 7.35 16.02 1.95
CA ASP A 110 6.94 17.10 1.04
C ASP A 110 5.47 16.96 0.58
N LEU A 111 4.84 15.82 0.86
CA LEU A 111 3.45 15.52 0.51
C LEU A 111 2.58 15.50 1.78
N PRO A 112 1.27 15.78 1.71
CA PRO A 112 0.36 15.44 2.80
C PRO A 112 0.34 13.91 3.08
N MET A 113 0.21 13.49 4.34
CA MET A 113 0.20 12.05 4.70
C MET A 113 -0.88 11.28 3.93
N GLN A 114 -2.10 11.81 3.90
CA GLN A 114 -3.20 11.18 3.17
C GLN A 114 -2.89 11.00 1.69
N TYR A 115 -2.28 12.02 1.06
CA TYR A 115 -1.91 11.98 -0.35
C TYR A 115 -0.83 10.91 -0.59
N LEU A 116 0.22 10.87 0.23
CA LEU A 116 1.27 9.87 0.12
C LEU A 116 0.68 8.45 0.22
N TYR A 117 -0.02 8.14 1.31
CA TYR A 117 -0.55 6.80 1.58
C TYR A 117 -1.65 6.38 0.60
N PHE A 118 -2.37 7.32 0.00
CA PHE A 118 -3.26 7.04 -1.12
C PHE A 118 -2.51 6.48 -2.34
N TYR A 119 -1.31 6.98 -2.63
CA TYR A 119 -0.50 6.49 -3.75
C TYR A 119 0.36 5.28 -3.40
N LYS A 120 0.81 5.12 -2.14
CA LYS A 120 1.52 3.89 -1.74
C LYS A 120 0.59 2.67 -1.84
N SER A 121 -0.67 2.78 -1.41
CA SER A 121 -1.71 1.73 -1.53
C SER A 121 -2.27 1.49 -2.95
N CYS A 122 -1.62 1.99 -4.01
CA CYS A 122 -2.19 2.03 -5.35
C CYS A 122 -2.35 0.64 -6.01
N ASP A 123 -1.54 -0.32 -5.62
CA ASP A 123 -1.55 -1.71 -6.08
C ASP A 123 -2.81 -2.46 -5.58
N VAL A 124 -3.09 -2.40 -4.28
CA VAL A 124 -4.29 -2.96 -3.66
C VAL A 124 -5.54 -2.32 -4.25
N LYS A 125 -5.53 -1.00 -4.42
CA LYS A 125 -6.65 -0.27 -5.03
C LYS A 125 -6.89 -0.68 -6.48
N LEU A 126 -5.83 -0.94 -7.25
CA LEU A 126 -5.96 -1.51 -8.59
C LEU A 126 -6.63 -2.89 -8.53
N MET A 127 -6.22 -3.75 -7.61
CA MET A 127 -6.84 -5.08 -7.46
C MET A 127 -8.31 -5.00 -7.07
N ARG A 128 -8.67 -4.12 -6.13
CA ARG A 128 -10.08 -3.91 -5.75
C ARG A 128 -10.90 -3.44 -6.95
N GLU A 129 -10.38 -2.49 -7.72
CA GLU A 129 -11.06 -2.01 -8.92
C GLU A 129 -11.25 -3.12 -9.96
N LEU A 130 -10.28 -4.03 -10.12
CA LEU A 130 -10.43 -5.21 -10.97
C LEU A 130 -11.51 -6.16 -10.46
N ILE A 131 -11.63 -6.35 -9.14
CA ILE A 131 -12.69 -7.18 -8.54
C ILE A 131 -14.06 -6.53 -8.78
N TYR A 132 -14.21 -5.22 -8.54
CA TYR A 132 -15.45 -4.50 -8.80
C TYR A 132 -15.87 -4.57 -10.27
N ARG A 133 -14.91 -4.44 -11.20
CA ARG A 133 -15.18 -4.56 -12.64
C ARG A 133 -15.60 -5.97 -13.08
N ALA A 134 -15.28 -6.99 -12.29
CA ALA A 134 -15.64 -8.37 -12.59
C ALA A 134 -16.99 -8.78 -11.95
N ASP A 135 -17.57 -7.93 -11.11
CA ASP A 135 -18.88 -8.10 -10.49
C ASP A 135 -19.55 -6.74 -10.24
N ASP A 136 -20.33 -6.27 -11.22
CA ASP A 136 -20.99 -4.96 -11.17
C ASP A 136 -22.02 -4.85 -10.01
N GLU A 137 -22.49 -5.97 -9.46
CA GLU A 137 -23.40 -5.99 -8.32
C GLU A 137 -22.67 -5.85 -6.96
N LEU A 138 -21.34 -5.92 -6.94
CA LEU A 138 -20.58 -5.87 -5.70
C LEU A 138 -20.77 -4.53 -4.96
N ASP A 139 -20.96 -3.43 -5.70
CA ASP A 139 -21.23 -2.10 -5.12
C ASP A 139 -22.54 -2.06 -4.30
N LEU A 140 -23.52 -2.93 -4.60
CA LEU A 140 -24.76 -3.05 -3.81
C LEU A 140 -24.48 -3.66 -2.43
N LYS A 141 -23.44 -4.49 -2.31
CA LYS A 141 -23.06 -5.17 -1.06
C LYS A 141 -22.03 -4.36 -0.29
N LEU A 142 -21.11 -3.70 -1.00
CA LEU A 142 -19.94 -3.06 -0.44
C LEU A 142 -19.44 -1.96 -1.39
N SER A 143 -19.40 -0.71 -0.95
CA SER A 143 -18.99 0.40 -1.80
C SER A 143 -17.47 0.51 -1.91
N ARG A 144 -16.96 1.04 -3.03
CA ARG A 144 -15.52 1.35 -3.17
C ARG A 144 -14.98 2.26 -2.06
N ARG A 145 -15.81 3.19 -1.57
CA ARG A 145 -15.43 4.12 -0.48
C ARG A 145 -15.21 3.39 0.85
N ASP A 146 -15.83 2.23 1.05
CA ASP A 146 -15.69 1.44 2.27
C ASP A 146 -14.26 0.94 2.48
N TRP A 147 -13.52 0.75 1.39
CA TRP A 147 -12.14 0.31 1.42
C TRP A 147 -11.13 1.44 1.54
N TYR A 148 -11.51 2.68 1.24
CA TYR A 148 -10.57 3.80 1.18
C TYR A 148 -9.77 3.96 2.48
N THR A 149 -10.46 4.03 3.62
CA THR A 149 -9.80 4.18 4.93
C THR A 149 -9.06 2.91 5.33
N PHE A 150 -9.60 1.73 4.98
CA PHE A 150 -8.93 0.46 5.24
C PHE A 150 -7.59 0.37 4.52
N ASP A 151 -7.55 0.67 3.23
CA ASP A 151 -6.34 0.65 2.39
C ASP A 151 -5.32 1.68 2.88
N LEU A 152 -5.79 2.88 3.26
CA LEU A 152 -4.95 3.92 3.82
C LEU A 152 -4.29 3.48 5.13
N ILE A 153 -5.05 2.94 6.08
CA ILE A 153 -4.54 2.53 7.40
C ILE A 153 -3.62 1.31 7.28
N THR A 154 -3.99 0.33 6.47
CA THR A 154 -3.14 -0.86 6.24
C THR A 154 -1.81 -0.49 5.59
N GLU A 155 -1.79 0.53 4.74
CA GLU A 155 -0.53 1.05 4.18
C GLU A 155 0.34 1.76 5.22
N VAL A 156 -0.28 2.52 6.12
CA VAL A 156 0.43 3.12 7.26
C VAL A 156 0.97 2.05 8.20
N ASN A 157 0.21 0.96 8.38
CA ASN A 157 0.61 -0.19 9.19
C ASN A 157 1.87 -0.85 8.63
N ASP A 158 1.90 -1.14 7.33
CA ASP A 158 3.07 -1.72 6.65
C ASP A 158 4.32 -0.83 6.83
N ASP A 159 4.22 0.47 6.58
CA ASP A 159 5.31 1.44 6.82
C ASP A 159 5.82 1.42 8.28
N ILE A 160 4.94 1.19 9.26
CA ILE A 160 5.33 1.11 10.68
C ILE A 160 5.99 -0.24 10.98
N GLU A 161 5.46 -1.35 10.47
CA GLU A 161 5.98 -2.70 10.67
C GLU A 161 7.39 -2.82 10.08
N ASP A 162 7.56 -2.34 8.85
CA ASP A 162 8.77 -2.48 8.03
C ASP A 162 9.83 -1.41 8.31
N VAL A 163 9.58 -0.50 9.27
CA VAL A 163 10.48 0.61 9.63
C VAL A 163 11.94 0.20 9.89
N TYR A 164 12.22 -1.07 10.24
CA TYR A 164 13.59 -1.57 10.40
C TYR A 164 14.17 -2.23 9.14
N GLU A 165 13.33 -2.86 8.33
CA GLU A 165 13.72 -3.40 7.03
C GLU A 165 14.13 -2.25 6.10
N ASP A 166 13.32 -1.19 6.11
CA ASP A 166 13.40 -0.01 5.24
C ASP A 166 14.63 0.89 5.48
N ILE A 167 15.36 0.65 6.55
CA ILE A 167 16.63 1.34 6.86
C ILE A 167 17.67 1.10 5.76
N HIS A 168 17.58 -0.05 5.10
CA HIS A 168 18.61 -0.55 4.20
C HIS A 168 18.25 -0.42 2.72
N THR A 169 17.06 0.10 2.40
CA THR A 169 16.51 0.20 1.03
C THR A 169 16.43 1.66 0.57
N TYR A 170 16.20 1.89 -0.73
CA TYR A 170 15.88 3.22 -1.27
C TYR A 170 14.36 3.40 -1.36
N ASN A 171 13.68 3.47 -0.22
CA ASN A 171 12.22 3.61 -0.21
C ASN A 171 11.72 4.86 0.51
N GLY A 172 10.49 5.23 0.17
CA GLY A 172 9.78 6.37 0.72
C GLY A 172 9.07 6.09 2.04
N ASN A 173 9.65 5.32 2.98
CA ASN A 173 9.05 5.12 4.31
C ASN A 173 9.01 6.45 5.06
N ARG A 174 7.84 7.08 5.13
CA ARG A 174 7.72 8.44 5.69
C ARG A 174 8.06 8.46 7.17
N LEU A 175 7.74 7.40 7.92
CA LEU A 175 7.96 7.36 9.36
C LEU A 175 9.46 7.50 9.67
N LEU A 176 10.31 6.81 8.90
CA LEU A 176 11.76 6.95 9.00
C LEU A 176 12.23 8.39 8.77
N PHE A 177 11.71 9.07 7.75
CA PHE A 177 12.04 10.47 7.48
C PHE A 177 11.59 11.41 8.61
N GLU A 178 10.38 11.22 9.15
CA GLU A 178 9.84 12.04 10.24
C GLU A 178 10.65 11.83 11.54
N ILE A 179 11.00 10.58 11.87
CA ILE A 179 11.87 10.24 12.99
C ILE A 179 13.24 10.89 12.83
N HIS A 180 13.81 10.83 11.63
CA HIS A 180 15.10 11.41 11.33
C HIS A 180 15.11 12.92 11.53
N THR A 181 14.09 13.59 11.00
CA THR A 181 14.06 15.05 10.87
C THR A 181 13.55 15.74 12.13
N ARG A 182 12.54 15.15 12.79
CA ARG A 182 11.82 15.78 13.90
C ARG A 182 11.94 15.00 15.22
N GLY A 183 12.54 13.81 15.18
CA GLY A 183 12.68 12.96 16.36
C GLY A 183 11.44 12.11 16.66
N HIS A 184 11.59 11.20 17.62
CA HIS A 184 10.61 10.13 17.86
C HIS A 184 9.27 10.66 18.41
N HIS A 185 9.34 11.66 19.28
CA HIS A 185 8.14 12.20 19.94
C HIS A 185 7.22 12.90 18.93
N SER A 186 7.78 13.81 18.12
CA SER A 186 7.03 14.52 17.08
C SER A 186 6.51 13.58 16.00
N ALA A 187 7.32 12.62 15.54
CA ALA A 187 6.87 11.61 14.57
C ALA A 187 5.70 10.77 15.14
N ARG A 188 5.80 10.35 16.42
CA ARG A 188 4.72 9.62 17.09
C ARG A 188 3.43 10.44 17.15
N TYR A 189 3.52 11.70 17.57
CA TYR A 189 2.37 12.57 17.71
C TYR A 189 1.66 12.76 16.36
N LEU A 190 2.43 13.08 15.31
CA LEU A 190 1.91 13.24 13.95
C LEU A 190 1.16 12.01 13.44
N TYR A 191 1.74 10.82 13.58
CA TYR A 191 1.08 9.58 13.14
C TYR A 191 -0.13 9.24 13.99
N HIS A 192 -0.07 9.48 15.30
CA HIS A 192 -1.21 9.26 16.19
C HIS A 192 -2.38 10.16 15.81
N GLU A 193 -2.14 11.47 15.64
CA GLU A 193 -3.15 12.45 15.23
C GLU A 193 -3.76 12.07 13.87
N PHE A 194 -2.93 11.72 12.89
CA PHE A 194 -3.38 11.30 11.56
C PHE A 194 -4.27 10.04 11.62
N LEU A 195 -3.84 9.01 12.36
CA LEU A 195 -4.61 7.77 12.49
C LEU A 195 -5.92 7.99 13.26
N SER A 196 -5.88 8.73 14.37
CA SER A 196 -7.06 9.04 15.19
C SER A 196 -8.10 9.83 14.39
N SER A 197 -7.70 10.94 13.76
CA SER A 197 -8.61 11.76 12.94
C SER A 197 -9.20 10.98 11.75
N THR A 198 -8.38 10.15 11.08
CA THR A 198 -8.85 9.28 10.00
C THR A 198 -9.90 8.27 10.47
N LEU A 199 -9.72 7.69 11.66
CA LEU A 199 -10.65 6.74 12.25
C LEU A 199 -11.94 7.41 12.71
N GLU A 200 -11.86 8.59 13.32
CA GLU A 200 -13.02 9.40 13.70
C GLU A 200 -13.86 9.75 12.46
N GLU A 201 -13.24 10.30 11.40
CA GLU A 201 -13.94 10.60 10.14
C GLU A 201 -14.59 9.34 9.51
N PHE A 202 -13.94 8.18 9.64
CA PHE A 202 -14.50 6.92 9.16
C PHE A 202 -15.70 6.45 9.99
N GLN A 203 -15.68 6.65 11.30
CA GLN A 203 -16.81 6.32 12.18
C GLN A 203 -18.02 7.23 11.88
N ASP A 204 -17.78 8.54 11.74
CA ASP A 204 -18.81 9.55 11.53
C ASP A 204 -19.52 9.41 10.18
N ARG A 205 -18.79 9.05 9.11
CA ARG A 205 -19.37 8.86 7.77
C ARG A 205 -20.39 7.73 7.67
N ARG A 206 -20.50 6.88 8.70
CA ARG A 206 -21.35 5.68 8.69
C ARG A 206 -22.52 5.79 9.66
N THR A 207 -23.40 6.75 9.37
CA THR A 207 -24.73 6.86 9.97
C THR A 207 -25.74 6.07 9.12
N GLY A 208 -26.42 5.09 9.71
CA GLY A 208 -27.49 4.32 9.03
C GLY A 208 -27.35 2.80 9.10
N ALA A 209 -28.33 2.10 8.52
CA ALA A 209 -28.35 0.65 8.49
C ALA A 209 -27.30 0.09 7.51
N LEU A 210 -26.28 -0.57 8.05
CA LEU A 210 -25.20 -1.19 7.26
C LEU A 210 -25.53 -2.63 6.87
N THR A 211 -25.16 -3.04 5.65
CA THR A 211 -25.17 -4.44 5.24
C THR A 211 -24.21 -5.29 6.09
N LYS A 212 -24.38 -6.61 6.08
CA LYS A 212 -23.45 -7.53 6.79
C LYS A 212 -22.00 -7.38 6.30
N ALA A 213 -21.79 -7.18 5.00
CA ALA A 213 -20.47 -6.98 4.42
C ALA A 213 -19.86 -5.63 4.85
N GLN A 214 -20.66 -4.57 4.82
CA GLN A 214 -20.23 -3.25 5.30
C GLN A 214 -19.87 -3.25 6.79
N LYS A 215 -20.66 -3.92 7.64
CA LYS A 215 -20.34 -4.10 9.08
C LYS A 215 -19.00 -4.80 9.27
N LYS A 216 -18.73 -5.84 8.47
CA LYS A 216 -17.44 -6.55 8.52
C LYS A 216 -16.27 -5.62 8.15
N VAL A 217 -16.36 -4.87 7.05
CA VAL A 217 -15.30 -3.92 6.68
C VAL A 217 -15.14 -2.83 7.73
N LYS A 218 -16.24 -2.29 8.28
CA LYS A 218 -16.17 -1.32 9.39
C LYS A 218 -15.38 -1.88 10.57
N LYS A 219 -15.71 -3.10 11.00
CA LYS A 219 -14.99 -3.77 12.09
C LYS A 219 -13.51 -3.93 11.75
N LEU A 220 -13.19 -4.49 10.59
CA LEU A 220 -11.80 -4.69 10.15
C LEU A 220 -10.99 -3.38 10.14
N THR A 221 -11.56 -2.30 9.61
CA THR A 221 -10.91 -0.98 9.57
C THR A 221 -10.62 -0.42 10.96
N LEU A 222 -11.56 -0.58 11.89
CA LEU A 222 -11.37 -0.13 13.27
C LEU A 222 -10.33 -0.99 13.99
N ASP A 223 -10.45 -2.31 13.88
CA ASP A 223 -9.52 -3.26 14.50
C ASP A 223 -8.09 -2.99 14.03
N ILE A 224 -7.85 -2.89 12.71
CA ILE A 224 -6.51 -2.59 12.19
C ILE A 224 -6.04 -1.18 12.55
N GLY A 225 -6.95 -0.21 12.65
CA GLY A 225 -6.61 1.14 13.12
C GLY A 225 -6.05 1.15 14.54
N PHE A 226 -6.72 0.45 15.46
CA PHE A 226 -6.27 0.30 16.83
C PHE A 226 -4.97 -0.50 16.92
N GLU A 227 -4.85 -1.60 16.17
CA GLU A 227 -3.62 -2.39 16.08
C GLU A 227 -2.45 -1.54 15.58
N THR A 228 -2.67 -0.70 14.56
CA THR A 228 -1.66 0.22 14.00
C THR A 228 -1.21 1.25 15.04
N LEU A 229 -2.14 1.81 15.83
CA LEU A 229 -1.79 2.72 16.94
C LEU A 229 -0.95 2.03 18.02
N VAL A 230 -1.26 0.76 18.34
CA VAL A 230 -0.46 -0.05 19.28
C VAL A 230 0.92 -0.34 18.70
N LEU A 231 0.99 -0.72 17.43
CA LEU A 231 2.21 -1.03 16.72
C LEU A 231 3.15 0.19 16.68
N LEU A 232 2.63 1.38 16.35
CA LEU A 232 3.38 2.64 16.37
C LEU A 232 4.05 2.87 17.74
N LYS A 233 3.30 2.68 18.83
CA LYS A 233 3.82 2.83 20.19
C LYS A 233 4.92 1.80 20.50
N LYS A 234 4.78 0.56 20.00
CA LYS A 234 5.75 -0.52 20.19
C LYS A 234 7.03 -0.25 19.41
N GLN A 235 6.93 0.10 18.13
CA GLN A 235 8.10 0.30 17.27
C GLN A 235 8.95 1.49 17.72
N LEU A 236 8.32 2.61 18.11
CA LEU A 236 9.03 3.82 18.53
C LEU A 236 9.66 3.74 19.94
N LYS A 237 9.33 2.73 20.76
CA LYS A 237 9.99 2.51 22.06
C LYS A 237 11.33 1.80 21.95
N ARG A 238 11.62 1.16 20.83
CA ARG A 238 12.84 0.36 20.63
C ARG A 238 14.05 1.28 20.43
N LYS A 239 15.06 1.14 21.30
CA LYS A 239 16.29 1.97 21.33
C LYS A 239 17.12 1.97 20.03
N LYS A 240 16.90 1.03 19.11
CA LYS A 240 17.68 0.94 17.86
C LYS A 240 17.37 2.10 16.90
N ILE A 241 16.13 2.57 16.82
CA ILE A 241 15.72 3.64 15.88
C ILE A 241 16.49 4.95 16.13
N SER A 242 16.78 5.30 17.38
CA SER A 242 17.51 6.54 17.73
C SER A 242 18.97 6.56 17.29
N ARG A 243 19.59 5.40 17.08
CA ARG A 243 20.93 5.29 16.49
C ARG A 243 20.89 5.36 14.97
N ILE A 244 19.81 4.83 14.39
CA ILE A 244 19.58 4.71 12.95
C ILE A 244 19.23 6.07 12.32
N SER A 245 18.45 6.90 13.01
CA SER A 245 18.17 8.27 12.55
C SER A 245 19.45 9.05 12.28
N LYS A 246 20.52 8.87 13.06
CA LYS A 246 21.79 9.57 12.79
C LYS A 246 22.56 9.07 11.56
N ALA A 247 22.23 7.90 11.01
CA ALA A 247 23.04 7.20 10.00
C ALA A 247 22.46 7.19 8.57
N ILE A 248 21.14 7.23 8.39
CA ILE A 248 20.49 6.88 7.09
C ILE A 248 20.59 8.00 6.03
N VAL A 249 20.32 9.25 6.40
CA VAL A 249 20.12 10.32 5.39
C VAL A 249 21.44 10.96 4.94
N LEU A 250 22.48 10.92 5.79
CA LEU A 250 23.77 11.61 5.57
C LEU A 250 24.78 10.85 4.69
N LYS A 251 24.53 9.58 4.31
CA LYS A 251 25.49 8.81 3.49
C LYS A 251 25.09 8.58 2.04
N LYS A 252 23.85 8.88 1.65
CA LYS A 252 23.35 8.56 0.30
C LYS A 252 22.51 9.65 -0.38
N VAL A 253 22.06 10.66 0.36
CA VAL A 253 21.30 11.81 -0.19
C VAL A 253 22.13 13.11 -0.17
N TYR A 254 23.24 13.12 0.57
CA TYR A 254 24.28 14.15 0.58
C TYR A 254 25.64 13.51 0.33
#